data_AF-A0A0H5SHY2-F1
#
_entry.id   AF-A0A0H5SHY2-F1
#
_cell.length_a   1.000
_cell.length_b   1.000
_cell.length_c   1.000
_cell.angle_alpha   90.00
_cell.angle_beta   90.00
_cell.angle_gamma   90.00
#
_symmetry.space_group_name_H-M   'P 1'
#
loop_
_entity.id
_entity.type
_entity.pdbx_description
1 polymer ?
#
loop_
_entity_poly.entity_id
_entity_poly.type
_entity_poly.pdbx_seq_one_letter_code
_entity_poly.pdbx_strand_id
1 'polypeptide(L)'
;MYEKLDKLRAELSKAKQRRAEADAKVKQLEQKLKDAENTQILADVGALKLTPEQLAQFLEIATSGQLVTSEPVVVKGSVEVKEDIENDDMESEDFDDEEM
;
A
#
# COMPACT_ATOMS: atom_id res chain seq x y z
N MET A 1 31.94 32.12 -26.08
CA MET A 1 30.79 31.69 -25.23
C MET A 1 30.91 30.18 -25.02
N TYR A 2 30.66 29.65 -23.82
CA TYR A 2 30.86 28.22 -23.51
C TYR A 2 29.61 27.38 -23.81
N GLU A 3 29.03 27.56 -25.00
CA GLU A 3 27.72 27.00 -25.37
C GLU A 3 27.61 25.48 -25.20
N LYS A 4 28.71 24.74 -25.41
CA LYS A 4 28.75 23.29 -25.19
C LYS A 4 28.57 22.93 -23.70
N LEU A 5 29.18 23.70 -22.80
CA LEU A 5 29.03 23.49 -21.35
C LEU A 5 27.65 23.89 -20.87
N ASP A 6 27.07 24.95 -21.43
CA ASP A 6 25.73 25.40 -21.04
C ASP A 6 24.65 24.39 -21.47
N LYS A 7 24.80 23.79 -22.67
CA LYS A 7 23.95 22.66 -23.11
C LYS A 7 24.07 21.45 -22.18
N LEU A 8 25.29 21.04 -21.83
CA LEU A 8 25.50 19.90 -20.92
C LEU A 8 24.93 20.16 -19.52
N ARG A 9 25.03 21.40 -19.01
CA ARG A 9 24.42 21.78 -17.73
C ARG A 9 22.89 21.71 -17.78
N ALA A 10 22.28 22.16 -18.87
CA ALA A 10 20.84 22.10 -19.07
C ALA A 10 20.34 20.64 -19.13
N GLU A 11 21.02 19.79 -19.90
CA GLU A 11 20.70 18.36 -19.99
C GLU A 11 20.83 17.66 -18.63
N LEU A 12 21.91 17.94 -17.89
CA LEU A 12 22.12 17.41 -16.54
C LEU A 12 21.03 17.87 -15.57
N SER A 13 20.62 19.14 -15.64
CA SER A 13 19.53 19.67 -14.81
C SER A 13 18.20 18.96 -15.11
N LYS A 14 17.87 18.77 -16.40
CA LYS A 14 16.66 18.06 -16.83
C LYS A 14 16.67 16.59 -16.36
N ALA A 15 17.81 15.91 -16.46
CA ALA A 15 17.95 14.54 -15.97
C ALA A 15 17.78 14.44 -14.46
N LYS A 16 18.33 15.40 -13.69
CA LYS A 16 18.14 15.46 -12.23
C LYS A 16 16.68 15.70 -11.85
N GLN A 17 15.99 16.59 -12.55
CA GLN A 17 14.58 16.86 -12.32
C GLN A 17 13.74 15.60 -12.55
N ARG A 18 13.92 14.93 -13.70
CA ARG A 18 13.23 13.66 -14.00
C ARG A 18 13.49 12.59 -12.96
N ARG A 19 14.71 12.50 -12.45
CA ARG A 19 15.03 11.58 -11.34
C ARG A 19 14.26 11.94 -10.07
N ALA A 20 14.23 13.21 -9.70
CA ALA A 20 13.50 13.65 -8.51
C ALA A 20 11.99 13.40 -8.62
N GLU A 21 11.41 13.60 -9.80
CA GLU A 21 10.00 13.29 -10.08
C GLU A 21 9.73 11.78 -9.98
N ALA A 22 10.60 10.94 -10.55
CA ALA A 22 10.50 9.49 -10.43
C ALA A 22 10.63 9.02 -8.97
N ASP A 23 11.60 9.56 -8.22
CA ASP A 23 11.81 9.24 -6.80
C ASP A 23 10.58 9.64 -5.97
N ALA A 24 9.97 10.80 -6.26
CA ALA A 24 8.74 11.24 -5.60
C ALA A 24 7.57 10.30 -5.90
N LYS A 25 7.42 9.86 -7.15
CA LYS A 25 6.38 8.90 -7.57
C LYS A 25 6.56 7.55 -6.87
N VAL A 26 7.79 7.04 -6.78
CA VAL A 26 8.09 5.80 -6.05
C VAL A 26 7.66 5.93 -4.60
N LYS A 27 8.05 7.00 -3.90
CA LYS A 27 7.68 7.22 -2.51
C LYS A 27 6.16 7.31 -2.31
N GLN A 28 5.44 7.94 -3.23
CA GLN A 28 3.98 8.00 -3.20
C GLN A 28 3.35 6.61 -3.37
N LEU A 29 3.86 5.81 -4.31
CA LEU A 29 3.37 4.45 -4.54
C LEU A 29 3.65 3.52 -3.36
N GLU A 30 4.84 3.61 -2.76
CA GLU A 30 5.19 2.87 -1.55
C GLU A 30 4.26 3.22 -0.38
N GLN A 31 3.94 4.51 -0.20
CA GLN A 31 3.01 4.94 0.84
C GLN A 31 1.60 4.41 0.58
N LYS A 32 1.10 4.55 -0.66
CA LYS A 32 -0.22 4.03 -1.05
C LYS A 32 -0.32 2.52 -0.84
N LEU A 33 0.72 1.77 -1.21
CA LEU A 33 0.77 0.32 -1.05
C LEU A 33 0.72 -0.06 0.44
N LYS A 34 1.54 0.58 1.28
CA LYS A 34 1.54 0.35 2.72
C LYS A 34 0.18 0.64 3.35
N ASP A 35 -0.48 1.73 2.95
CA ASP A 35 -1.78 2.11 3.49
C ASP A 35 -2.89 1.14 3.05
N ALA A 36 -2.84 0.68 1.79
CA ALA A 36 -3.74 -0.35 1.28
C ALA A 36 -3.56 -1.70 2.00
N GLU A 37 -2.31 -2.15 2.20
CA GLU A 37 -2.01 -3.37 2.95
C GLU A 37 -2.51 -3.28 4.40
N ASN A 38 -2.28 -2.17 5.08
CA ASN A 38 -2.78 -1.95 6.44
C ASN A 38 -4.32 -2.00 6.50
N THR A 39 -4.97 -1.38 5.52
CA THR A 39 -6.44 -1.37 5.43
C THR A 39 -6.98 -2.77 5.19
N GLN A 40 -6.35 -3.55 4.31
CA GLN A 40 -6.75 -4.93 4.06
C GLN A 40 -6.57 -5.80 5.31
N ILE A 41 -5.43 -5.69 6.01
CA ILE A 41 -5.18 -6.41 7.27
C ILE A 41 -6.26 -6.07 8.31
N LEU A 42 -6.60 -4.78 8.46
CA LEU A 42 -7.65 -4.36 9.40
C LEU A 42 -9.03 -4.88 9.01
N ALA A 43 -9.35 -4.92 7.71
CA ALA A 43 -10.61 -5.48 7.21
C ALA A 43 -10.69 -6.99 7.50
N ASP A 44 -9.63 -7.74 7.20
CA ASP A 44 -9.55 -9.18 7.41
C ASP A 44 -9.64 -9.53 8.90
N VAL A 45 -8.88 -8.84 9.76
CA VAL A 45 -8.93 -9.03 11.22
C VAL A 45 -10.29 -8.60 11.79
N GLY A 46 -10.86 -7.50 11.28
CA GLY A 46 -12.19 -7.02 11.67
C GLY A 46 -13.32 -7.98 11.31
N ALA A 47 -13.18 -8.71 10.21
CA ALA A 47 -14.12 -9.77 9.80
C ALA A 47 -14.11 -10.96 10.76
N LEU A 48 -12.97 -11.25 11.40
CA LEU A 48 -12.84 -12.33 12.39
C LEU A 48 -13.47 -11.99 13.76
N LYS A 49 -13.85 -10.73 14.01
CA LYS A 49 -14.52 -10.26 15.24
C LYS A 49 -13.82 -10.70 16.54
N LEU A 50 -12.49 -10.71 16.53
CA LEU A 50 -11.67 -11.06 17.70
C LEU A 50 -11.53 -9.86 18.65
N THR A 51 -11.44 -10.12 19.96
CA THR A 51 -10.99 -9.08 20.90
C THR A 51 -9.48 -8.83 20.76
N PRO A 52 -8.97 -7.65 21.17
CA PRO A 52 -7.53 -7.38 21.12
C PRO A 52 -6.68 -8.43 21.83
N GLU A 53 -7.16 -8.97 22.97
CA GLU A 53 -6.48 -10.01 23.74
C GLU A 53 -6.45 -11.35 23.00
N GLN A 54 -7.54 -11.71 22.31
CA GLN A 54 -7.61 -12.94 21.50
C GLN A 54 -6.69 -12.84 20.28
N LEU A 55 -6.66 -11.68 19.62
CA LEU A 55 -5.74 -11.42 18.52
C LEU A 55 -4.27 -11.50 18.98
N ALA A 56 -3.95 -10.91 20.14
CA ALA A 56 -2.60 -10.95 20.70
C ALA A 56 -2.15 -12.40 21.00
N GLN A 57 -3.02 -13.19 21.65
CA GLN A 57 -2.74 -14.61 21.92
C GLN A 57 -2.57 -15.42 20.64
N PHE A 58 -3.40 -15.17 19.62
CA PHE A 58 -3.28 -15.84 18.32
C PHE A 58 -1.94 -15.52 17.64
N LEU A 59 -1.52 -14.25 17.64
CA LEU A 59 -0.24 -13.83 17.07
C LEU A 59 0.96 -14.39 17.85
N GLU A 60 0.86 -14.53 19.17
CA GLU A 60 1.89 -15.14 20.00
C GLU A 60 2.08 -16.63 19.66
N ILE A 61 0.98 -17.39 19.51
CA ILE A 61 1.02 -18.79 19.10
C ILE A 61 1.53 -18.95 17.66
N ALA A 62 1.16 -18.02 16.77
CA ALA A 62 1.62 -18.02 15.39
C ALA A 62 3.13 -17.76 15.28
N THR A 63 3.65 -16.80 16.04
CA THR A 63 5.07 -16.43 16.05
C THR A 63 5.95 -17.43 16.79
N SER A 64 5.42 -18.18 17.76
CA SER A 64 6.13 -19.26 18.44
C SER A 64 6.31 -20.53 17.58
N GLY A 65 5.79 -20.53 16.34
CA GLY A 65 5.88 -21.67 15.42
C GLY A 65 5.01 -22.85 15.84
N GLN A 66 4.08 -22.62 16.76
CA GLN A 66 3.27 -23.66 17.40
C GLN A 66 1.87 -23.78 16.78
N LEU A 67 1.63 -23.12 15.64
CA LEU A 67 0.48 -23.35 14.77
C LEU A 67 0.55 -24.77 14.19
N VAL A 68 0.11 -25.75 14.99
CA VAL A 68 -0.12 -27.11 14.53
C VAL A 68 -1.50 -27.14 13.85
N THR A 69 -1.52 -27.11 12.51
CA THR A 69 -2.75 -27.26 11.74
C THR A 69 -3.21 -28.71 11.77
N SER A 70 -3.84 -29.15 12.86
CA SER A 70 -4.43 -30.49 12.95
C SER A 70 -5.95 -30.50 13.18
N GLU A 71 -6.58 -29.37 13.51
CA GLU A 71 -8.05 -29.28 13.56
C GLU A 71 -8.56 -27.92 13.05
N PRO A 72 -9.71 -27.88 12.36
CA PRO A 72 -10.32 -26.63 11.94
C PRO A 72 -10.77 -25.86 13.19
N VAL A 73 -10.13 -24.72 13.44
CA VAL A 73 -10.59 -23.77 14.46
C VAL A 73 -11.92 -23.21 13.98
N VAL A 74 -13.03 -23.71 14.52
CA VAL A 74 -14.36 -23.13 14.28
C VAL A 74 -14.41 -21.80 15.03
N VAL A 75 -13.99 -20.73 14.35
CA VAL A 75 -14.19 -19.36 14.82
C VAL A 75 -15.69 -19.10 14.73
N LYS A 76 -16.38 -19.15 15.87
CA LYS A 76 -17.82 -18.86 15.98
C LYS A 76 -18.05 -17.35 15.92
N GLY A 77 -17.70 -16.74 14.79
CA GLY A 77 -18.03 -15.36 14.48
C GLY A 77 -19.42 -15.30 13.85
N SER A 78 -20.35 -14.61 14.50
CA SER A 78 -21.64 -14.27 13.90
C SER A 78 -21.39 -13.30 12.75
N VAL A 79 -21.44 -13.80 11.52
CA VAL A 79 -21.29 -12.98 10.32
C VAL A 79 -22.62 -12.26 10.06
N GLU A 80 -22.70 -11.00 10.47
CA GLU A 80 -23.66 -10.04 9.92
C GLU A 80 -22.90 -9.13 8.94
N VAL A 81 -23.09 -9.39 7.65
CA VAL A 81 -22.55 -8.56 6.58
C VAL A 81 -23.40 -7.30 6.47
N LYS A 82 -22.82 -6.14 6.74
CA LYS A 82 -23.29 -4.87 6.20
C LYS A 82 -22.23 -4.39 5.21
N GLU A 83 -22.54 -4.52 3.93
CA GLU A 83 -21.78 -3.92 2.83
C GLU A 83 -22.09 -2.43 2.81
N ASP A 84 -21.20 -1.61 3.37
CA ASP A 84 -21.15 -0.17 3.11
C ASP A 84 -19.65 0.21 3.03
N ILE A 85 -19.00 -0.15 1.92
CA ILE A 85 -17.72 0.44 1.52
C ILE A 85 -17.98 1.12 0.18
N GLU A 86 -18.38 2.38 0.24
CA GLU A 86 -18.34 3.28 -0.90
C GLU A 86 -16.87 3.48 -1.27
N ASN A 87 -16.42 2.72 -2.28
CA ASN A 87 -15.18 3.00 -2.98
C ASN A 87 -15.39 4.27 -3.82
N ASP A 88 -15.03 5.41 -3.27
CA ASP A 88 -14.84 6.63 -4.06
C ASP A 88 -13.56 6.44 -4.89
N ASP A 89 -13.76 5.85 -6.06
CA ASP A 89 -12.79 5.75 -7.15
C ASP A 89 -12.46 7.18 -7.61
N MET A 90 -11.51 7.81 -6.92
CA MET A 90 -10.91 9.05 -7.40
C MET A 90 -10.07 8.71 -8.64
N GLU A 91 -10.75 8.78 -9.79
CA GLU A 91 -10.15 8.88 -11.12
C GLU A 91 -9.07 9.97 -11.09
N SER A 92 -7.81 9.57 -10.94
CA SER A 92 -6.69 10.44 -11.30
C SER A 92 -6.52 10.36 -12.82
N GLU A 93 -7.35 11.11 -13.54
CA GLU A 93 -7.07 11.55 -14.90
C GLU A 93 -5.78 12.38 -14.86
N ASP A 94 -4.64 11.76 -15.16
CA ASP A 94 -3.43 12.50 -15.53
C ASP A 94 -3.10 12.19 -16.99
N PHE A 95 -3.89 12.87 -17.81
CA PHE A 95 -3.65 13.37 -19.16
C PHE A 95 -2.41 12.84 -19.89
N ASP A 96 -2.66 12.14 -20.99
CA ASP A 96 -1.77 12.05 -22.15
C ASP A 96 -1.29 13.47 -22.51
N ASP A 97 0.00 13.77 -22.31
CA ASP A 97 0.65 14.83 -23.07
C ASP A 97 1.40 14.15 -24.22
N GLU A 98 0.62 13.95 -25.28
CA GLU A 98 1.06 13.65 -26.64
C GLU A 98 2.20 14.58 -27.08
N GLU A 99 2.99 14.07 -28.01
CA GLU A 99 4.06 14.75 -28.74
C GLU A 99 3.86 16.28 -28.95
N MET A 100 4.88 17.07 -28.57
CA MET A 100 5.50 18.10 -29.42
C MET A 100 6.92 18.45 -28.97
#